data_AF-A0A4Y7PTP4-F1
#
_entry.id   AF-A0A4Y7PTP4-F1
#
_cell.length_a   1.000
_cell.length_b   1.000
_cell.length_c   1.000
_cell.angle_alpha   90.00
_cell.angle_beta   90.00
_cell.angle_gamma   90.00
#
_symmetry.space_group_name_H-M   'P 1'
#
loop_
_entity.id
_entity.type
_entity.pdbx_description
1 polymer ?
#
loop_
_entity_poly.entity_id
_entity_poly.type
_entity_poly.pdbx_seq_one_letter_code
_entity_poly.pdbx_strand_id
1 'polypeptide(L)'
;MATPQRNISAPGTATVRKGLLTPHNSFHESLSDTSSSNLNSEPRDLGCRSPPPKRRRSFVCKGENEAQNLGDELRALDAEAAYLEKRLNGVRAKAAEIRSFFVDVNLDGKTSSDVARPLTPVEETRATPPVASSSSLPCELGDERPEIPDNDNSSYFVWFDLETTDAIRPFEETRILEVAVRITDKNFIPVDRGLSYLVHWPESIDEIIKEMPEVVRTMHETSGLINQYSERPEKKRLNLENVEDRVCAYLKRHGLEYSAVMAGAGVSFDRRMVVSSAQWMKKLDKMLSYQVFDTTTIWHMVRRRYNRHPSKRFKGKCAHRAMDDINDSIREAKIYADLVFKKPKDLKWPAMYKDGI
;
A
#
# COMPACT_ATOMS: atom_id res chain seq x y z
N MET A 1 52.69 17.94 18.18
CA MET A 1 51.22 17.85 17.98
C MET A 1 50.92 18.33 16.57
N ALA A 2 50.70 17.40 15.65
CA ALA A 2 50.55 17.66 14.23
C ALA A 2 49.08 17.57 13.83
N THR A 3 48.52 18.68 13.38
CA THR A 3 47.20 18.82 12.75
C THR A 3 47.24 18.35 11.30
N PRO A 4 46.30 17.54 10.79
CA PRO A 4 46.28 17.15 9.40
C PRO A 4 45.52 18.18 8.55
N GLN A 5 46.21 18.80 7.59
CA GLN A 5 45.60 19.60 6.52
C GLN A 5 44.99 18.66 5.47
N ARG A 6 43.71 18.85 5.15
CA ARG A 6 43.04 18.21 4.01
C ARG A 6 43.28 19.06 2.75
N ASN A 7 43.87 18.46 1.73
CA ASN A 7 44.04 19.04 0.41
C ASN A 7 42.70 19.21 -0.31
N ILE A 8 42.45 20.42 -0.79
CA ILE A 8 41.31 20.79 -1.64
C ILE A 8 41.81 20.74 -3.09
N SER A 9 41.21 19.90 -3.93
CA SER A 9 41.41 19.91 -5.38
C SER A 9 40.12 20.37 -6.08
N ALA A 10 40.23 21.38 -6.93
CA ALA A 10 39.17 21.98 -7.75
C ALA A 10 38.71 21.03 -8.91
N PRO A 11 37.56 21.31 -9.56
CA PRO A 11 36.72 20.28 -10.17
C PRO A 11 37.09 19.96 -11.61
N GLY A 12 37.22 18.67 -11.92
CA GLY A 12 37.30 18.15 -13.28
C GLY A 12 35.90 17.88 -13.85
N THR A 13 35.70 18.33 -15.09
CA THR A 13 34.50 18.09 -15.91
C THR A 13 34.29 16.60 -16.17
N ALA A 14 33.21 16.02 -15.62
CA ALA A 14 32.80 14.65 -15.88
C ALA A 14 31.44 14.62 -16.60
N THR A 15 31.50 14.14 -17.84
CA THR A 15 30.39 13.99 -18.78
C THR A 15 29.37 12.96 -18.28
N VAL A 16 28.09 13.35 -18.34
CA VAL A 16 26.92 12.56 -17.97
C VAL A 16 26.88 11.21 -18.70
N ARG A 17 26.86 10.10 -17.95
CA ARG A 17 26.34 8.81 -18.43
C ARG A 17 25.07 8.49 -17.66
N LYS A 18 23.93 8.59 -18.35
CA LYS A 18 22.62 8.12 -17.88
C LYS A 18 22.69 6.61 -17.65
N GLY A 19 22.75 6.22 -16.38
CA GLY A 19 22.61 4.84 -15.95
C GLY A 19 21.13 4.49 -15.77
N LEU A 20 20.72 3.42 -16.47
CA LEU A 20 19.43 2.75 -16.42
C LEU A 20 18.88 2.58 -14.99
N LEU A 21 17.74 3.19 -14.70
CA LEU A 21 16.87 2.83 -13.58
C LEU A 21 15.61 2.21 -14.19
N THR A 22 15.40 0.90 -13.97
CA THR A 22 14.18 0.20 -14.37
C THR A 22 13.21 0.18 -13.18
N PRO A 23 11.97 0.67 -13.33
CA PRO A 23 10.90 0.39 -12.39
C PRO A 23 10.12 -0.84 -12.89
N HIS A 24 10.20 -1.96 -12.16
CA HIS A 24 9.28 -3.07 -12.33
C HIS A 24 8.58 -3.34 -11.00
N ASN A 25 7.35 -2.87 -10.88
CA ASN A 25 6.33 -3.52 -10.08
C ASN A 25 5.12 -3.80 -10.99
N SER A 26 5.06 -5.07 -11.42
CA SER A 26 3.87 -5.84 -11.80
C SER A 26 2.80 -5.17 -12.67
N PHE A 27 2.86 -5.43 -13.98
CA PHE A 27 1.71 -5.46 -14.87
C PHE A 27 1.61 -6.83 -15.56
N HIS A 28 0.39 -7.32 -15.67
CA HIS A 28 0.00 -8.58 -16.30
C HIS A 28 0.34 -8.60 -17.80
N GLU A 29 0.80 -9.76 -18.28
CA GLU A 29 0.98 -10.10 -19.70
C GLU A 29 -0.36 -10.05 -20.47
N SER A 30 -0.38 -9.33 -21.59
CA SER A 30 -1.26 -9.63 -22.71
C SER A 30 -0.51 -9.41 -24.02
N LEU A 31 -0.36 -10.51 -24.75
CA LEU A 31 0.23 -10.63 -26.08
C LEU A 31 -0.56 -9.80 -27.11
N SER A 32 0.13 -9.02 -27.91
CA SER A 32 -0.29 -8.78 -29.29
C SER A 32 0.92 -8.51 -30.20
N ASP A 33 0.92 -9.30 -31.27
CA ASP A 33 1.91 -9.41 -32.32
C ASP A 33 1.92 -8.22 -33.29
N THR A 34 3.13 -7.92 -33.77
CA THR A 34 3.50 -7.48 -35.13
C THR A 34 2.75 -6.31 -35.77
N SER A 35 3.48 -5.23 -36.05
CA SER A 35 3.94 -4.97 -37.43
C SER A 35 4.77 -3.69 -37.53
N SER A 36 5.94 -3.87 -38.13
CA SER A 36 6.91 -2.90 -38.59
C SER A 36 6.38 -2.01 -39.72
N SER A 37 6.75 -0.73 -39.74
CA SER A 37 7.26 -0.13 -40.99
C SER A 37 8.15 1.09 -40.71
N ASN A 38 9.32 1.03 -41.34
CA ASN A 38 10.35 2.05 -41.37
C ASN A 38 9.95 3.23 -42.26
N LEU A 39 10.39 4.40 -41.84
CA LEU A 39 10.56 5.60 -42.65
C LEU A 39 11.63 5.37 -43.72
N ASN A 40 11.40 5.83 -44.95
CA ASN A 40 12.45 6.47 -45.73
C ASN A 40 11.91 7.40 -46.83
N SER A 41 12.65 8.50 -46.92
CA SER A 41 12.62 9.73 -47.71
C SER A 41 12.59 9.63 -49.26
N GLU A 42 11.78 10.54 -49.84
CA GLU A 42 12.07 11.47 -50.97
C GLU A 42 12.35 10.95 -52.41
N PRO A 43 12.34 11.80 -53.46
CA PRO A 43 11.15 12.37 -54.12
C PRO A 43 11.22 12.15 -55.67
N ARG A 44 10.14 12.45 -56.44
CA ARG A 44 10.22 13.05 -57.80
C ARG A 44 8.88 13.12 -58.55
N ASP A 45 8.75 14.27 -59.19
CA ASP A 45 8.19 14.59 -60.51
C ASP A 45 6.68 14.76 -60.80
N LEU A 46 6.46 15.81 -61.57
CA LEU A 46 5.21 16.41 -62.01
C LEU A 46 4.59 15.64 -63.19
N GLY A 47 3.27 15.45 -63.17
CA GLY A 47 2.52 14.98 -64.34
C GLY A 47 1.01 14.98 -64.13
N CYS A 48 0.32 15.93 -64.78
CA CYS A 48 -1.14 16.05 -64.83
C CYS A 48 -1.86 14.76 -65.26
N ARG A 49 -3.02 14.45 -64.63
CA ARG A 49 -4.22 13.83 -65.28
C ARG A 49 -5.47 13.81 -64.36
N SER A 50 -6.55 14.42 -64.88
CA SER A 50 -8.01 14.19 -64.76
C SER A 50 -8.75 14.07 -63.40
N PRO A 51 -9.98 14.64 -63.26
CA PRO A 51 -10.77 14.64 -62.02
C PRO A 51 -11.53 13.31 -61.77
N PRO A 52 -11.93 13.02 -60.51
CA PRO A 52 -12.46 11.71 -60.13
C PRO A 52 -13.97 11.54 -60.45
N PRO A 53 -14.46 10.30 -60.61
CA PRO A 53 -15.88 10.03 -60.85
C PRO A 53 -16.71 10.10 -59.56
N LYS A 54 -17.94 10.62 -59.68
CA LYS A 54 -18.94 10.77 -58.61
C LYS A 54 -19.43 9.40 -58.11
N ARG A 55 -19.26 9.09 -56.82
CA ARG A 55 -19.91 7.95 -56.16
C ARG A 55 -21.33 8.31 -55.67
N ARG A 56 -22.30 7.48 -56.07
CA ARG A 56 -23.70 7.49 -55.59
C ARG A 56 -23.76 7.15 -54.10
N ARG A 57 -24.54 7.90 -53.32
CA ARG A 57 -24.92 7.55 -51.95
C ARG A 57 -26.07 6.54 -51.99
N SER A 58 -25.84 5.32 -51.50
CA SER A 58 -26.90 4.41 -51.07
C SER A 58 -27.30 4.78 -49.64
N PHE A 59 -28.60 4.99 -49.42
CA PHE A 59 -29.18 5.07 -48.08
C PHE A 59 -29.23 3.65 -47.52
N VAL A 60 -28.47 3.39 -46.45
CA VAL A 60 -28.61 2.18 -45.62
C VAL A 60 -29.44 2.58 -44.40
N CYS A 61 -30.48 1.80 -44.12
CA CYS A 61 -31.47 2.03 -43.07
C CYS A 61 -30.82 2.02 -41.68
N LYS A 62 -31.06 3.08 -40.88
CA LYS A 62 -30.51 3.24 -39.52
C LYS A 62 -30.94 2.13 -38.53
N GLY A 63 -32.02 1.41 -38.80
CA GLY A 63 -32.57 0.39 -37.89
C GLY A 63 -31.80 -0.93 -37.84
N GLU A 64 -31.06 -1.31 -38.90
CA GLU A 64 -30.33 -2.59 -38.93
C GLU A 64 -29.05 -2.54 -38.07
N ASN A 65 -28.40 -1.37 -38.00
CA ASN A 65 -27.20 -1.18 -37.19
C ASN A 65 -27.48 -1.12 -35.69
N GLU A 66 -28.64 -0.60 -35.27
CA GLU A 66 -29.02 -0.52 -33.85
C GLU A 66 -29.38 -1.90 -33.28
N ALA A 67 -30.12 -2.72 -34.03
CA ALA A 67 -30.46 -4.07 -33.61
C ALA A 67 -29.23 -5.00 -33.52
N GLN A 68 -28.26 -4.83 -34.42
CA GLN A 68 -27.04 -5.61 -34.40
C GLN A 68 -26.14 -5.23 -33.22
N ASN A 69 -26.03 -3.94 -32.90
CA ASN A 69 -25.28 -3.43 -31.76
C ASN A 69 -25.85 -3.92 -30.41
N LEU A 70 -27.17 -3.90 -30.26
CA LEU A 70 -27.85 -4.45 -29.07
C LEU A 70 -27.65 -5.97 -28.94
N GLY A 71 -27.60 -6.70 -30.06
CA GLY A 71 -27.31 -8.13 -30.06
C GLY A 71 -25.87 -8.47 -29.66
N ASP A 72 -24.91 -7.63 -30.02
CA ASP A 72 -23.51 -7.75 -29.59
C ASP A 72 -23.35 -7.43 -28.10
N GLU A 73 -24.03 -6.39 -27.61
CA GLU A 73 -24.04 -6.00 -26.20
C GLU A 73 -24.66 -7.09 -25.31
N LEU A 74 -25.77 -7.70 -25.75
CA LEU A 74 -26.38 -8.84 -25.05
C LEU A 74 -25.44 -10.05 -24.97
N ARG A 75 -24.74 -10.37 -26.07
CA ARG A 75 -23.75 -11.46 -26.09
C ARG A 75 -22.57 -11.20 -25.15
N ALA A 76 -22.14 -9.93 -25.02
CA ALA A 76 -21.09 -9.55 -24.10
C ALA A 76 -21.53 -9.73 -22.64
N LEU A 77 -22.75 -9.30 -22.31
CA LEU A 77 -23.34 -9.49 -20.97
C LEU A 77 -23.53 -10.97 -20.62
N ASP A 78 -23.99 -11.80 -21.56
CA ASP A 78 -24.12 -13.25 -21.35
C ASP A 78 -22.75 -13.92 -21.12
N ALA A 79 -21.70 -13.49 -21.83
CA ALA A 79 -20.35 -13.97 -21.64
C ALA A 79 -19.79 -13.56 -20.26
N GLU A 80 -20.06 -12.34 -19.81
CA GLU A 80 -19.68 -11.86 -18.49
C GLU A 80 -20.42 -12.63 -17.38
N ALA A 81 -21.72 -12.89 -17.54
CA ALA A 81 -22.50 -13.70 -16.61
C ALA A 81 -21.92 -15.12 -16.49
N ALA A 82 -21.60 -15.77 -17.61
CA ALA A 82 -20.98 -17.10 -17.62
C ALA A 82 -19.61 -17.12 -16.94
N TYR A 83 -18.81 -16.07 -17.11
CA TYR A 83 -17.53 -15.92 -16.43
C TYR A 83 -17.71 -15.78 -14.90
N LEU A 84 -18.66 -14.96 -14.46
CA LEU A 84 -18.96 -14.77 -13.03
C LEU A 84 -19.49 -16.05 -12.39
N GLU A 85 -20.33 -16.83 -13.07
CA GLU A 85 -20.79 -18.14 -12.59
C GLU A 85 -19.62 -19.13 -12.41
N LYS A 86 -18.71 -19.20 -13.39
CA LYS A 86 -17.50 -20.03 -13.29
C LYS A 86 -16.65 -19.63 -12.09
N ARG A 87 -16.50 -18.32 -11.86
CA ARG A 87 -15.75 -17.76 -10.73
C ARG A 87 -16.43 -18.05 -9.40
N LEU A 88 -17.76 -17.93 -9.32
CA LEU A 88 -18.57 -18.29 -8.14
C LEU A 88 -18.43 -19.79 -7.80
N ASN A 89 -18.49 -20.66 -8.81
CA ASN A 89 -18.29 -22.10 -8.63
C ASN A 89 -16.88 -22.41 -8.10
N GLY A 90 -15.85 -21.72 -8.59
CA GLY A 90 -14.49 -21.85 -8.06
C GLY A 90 -14.36 -21.41 -6.59
N VAL A 91 -15.02 -20.33 -6.19
CA VAL A 91 -15.08 -19.87 -4.79
C VAL A 91 -15.82 -20.88 -3.91
N ARG A 92 -16.96 -21.40 -4.39
CA ARG A 92 -17.74 -22.43 -3.68
C ARG A 92 -16.95 -23.72 -3.48
N ALA A 93 -16.20 -24.17 -4.49
CA ALA A 93 -15.34 -25.34 -4.41
C ALA A 93 -14.24 -25.16 -3.34
N LYS A 94 -13.54 -24.02 -3.33
CA LYS A 94 -12.57 -23.70 -2.26
C LYS A 94 -13.20 -23.63 -0.88
N ALA A 95 -14.39 -23.05 -0.78
CA ALA A 95 -15.13 -23.01 0.48
C ALA A 95 -15.55 -24.41 0.95
N ALA A 96 -15.87 -25.32 0.03
CA ALA A 96 -16.16 -26.73 0.35
C ALA A 96 -14.89 -27.48 0.81
N GLU A 97 -13.75 -27.25 0.16
CA GLU A 97 -12.45 -27.81 0.55
C GLU A 97 -12.01 -27.36 1.95
N ILE A 98 -12.19 -26.07 2.27
CA ILE A 98 -11.93 -25.54 3.61
C ILE A 98 -12.90 -26.16 4.63
N ARG A 99 -14.18 -26.31 4.28
CA ARG A 99 -15.17 -26.95 5.15
C ARG A 99 -14.86 -28.43 5.40
N SER A 100 -14.44 -29.19 4.40
CA SER A 100 -14.04 -30.60 4.59
C SER A 100 -12.82 -30.72 5.49
N PHE A 101 -11.85 -29.80 5.37
CA PHE A 101 -10.70 -29.75 6.26
C PHE A 101 -11.10 -29.52 7.73
N PHE A 102 -12.13 -28.70 7.98
CA PHE A 102 -12.66 -28.49 9.34
C PHE A 102 -13.52 -29.66 9.87
N VAL A 103 -14.08 -30.48 8.99
CA VAL A 103 -14.77 -31.73 9.39
C VAL A 103 -13.75 -32.80 9.77
N ASP A 104 -12.62 -32.89 9.06
CA ASP A 104 -11.54 -33.86 9.37
C ASP A 104 -10.84 -33.57 10.70
N VAL A 105 -10.68 -32.30 11.07
CA VAL A 105 -10.14 -31.89 12.39
C VAL A 105 -11.08 -32.27 13.55
N ASN A 106 -12.36 -32.53 13.27
CA ASN A 106 -13.35 -32.94 14.27
C ASN A 106 -13.50 -34.47 14.41
N LEU A 107 -12.69 -35.28 13.73
CA LEU A 107 -12.73 -36.75 13.81
C LEU A 107 -11.77 -37.37 14.84
N ASP A 108 -10.93 -36.58 15.50
CA ASP A 108 -9.99 -37.06 16.54
C ASP A 108 -10.49 -36.90 18.00
N GLY A 109 -11.80 -36.68 18.22
CA GLY A 109 -12.36 -36.62 19.58
C GLY A 109 -13.88 -36.86 19.66
N LYS A 110 -14.28 -38.06 20.08
CA LYS A 110 -15.67 -38.42 20.49
C LYS A 110 -16.23 -37.42 21.53
N THR A 111 -17.53 -37.09 21.68
CA THR A 111 -18.85 -37.37 21.06
C THR A 111 -19.84 -36.43 21.76
N SER A 112 -20.86 -35.90 21.08
CA SER A 112 -22.28 -36.03 21.48
C SER A 112 -23.20 -35.35 20.46
N SER A 113 -24.29 -36.05 20.18
CA SER A 113 -25.43 -35.73 19.31
C SER A 113 -26.04 -34.36 19.53
N ASP A 114 -26.41 -33.67 18.45
CA ASP A 114 -27.83 -33.47 18.15
C ASP A 114 -28.10 -33.09 16.68
N VAL A 115 -29.19 -33.65 16.19
CA VAL A 115 -29.61 -33.79 14.80
C VAL A 115 -30.07 -32.46 14.21
N ALA A 116 -29.63 -32.19 12.98
CA ALA A 116 -30.08 -31.09 12.15
C ALA A 116 -31.61 -31.09 11.96
N ARG A 117 -32.24 -29.94 12.20
CA ARG A 117 -33.60 -29.64 11.75
C ARG A 117 -33.57 -28.31 10.98
N PRO A 118 -34.22 -28.20 9.80
CA PRO A 118 -34.19 -26.96 9.02
C PRO A 118 -35.17 -25.95 9.62
N LEU A 119 -34.71 -24.71 9.84
CA LEU A 119 -35.54 -23.60 10.31
C LEU A 119 -36.06 -22.80 9.11
N THR A 120 -37.38 -22.83 8.94
CA THR A 120 -38.18 -21.85 8.20
C THR A 120 -38.16 -20.49 8.90
N PRO A 121 -38.45 -19.39 8.19
CA PRO A 121 -38.41 -18.04 8.75
C PRO A 121 -39.69 -17.72 9.51
N VAL A 122 -39.61 -16.82 10.51
CA VAL A 122 -40.56 -15.71 10.79
C VAL A 122 -40.36 -15.13 12.22
N GLU A 123 -40.24 -13.79 12.23
CA GLU A 123 -40.60 -12.75 13.22
C GLU A 123 -40.16 -12.77 14.71
N GLU A 124 -39.35 -11.75 15.01
CA GLU A 124 -39.56 -10.67 15.99
C GLU A 124 -40.41 -10.98 17.24
N THR A 125 -39.76 -11.16 18.39
CA THR A 125 -40.26 -10.65 19.68
C THR A 125 -39.14 -10.39 20.69
N ARG A 126 -39.35 -9.28 21.41
CA ARG A 126 -38.58 -8.68 22.51
C ARG A 126 -38.46 -9.63 23.71
N ALA A 127 -37.25 -9.92 24.20
CA ALA A 127 -36.96 -10.17 25.62
C ALA A 127 -35.44 -10.20 25.89
N THR A 128 -34.97 -9.32 26.78
CA THR A 128 -33.63 -9.28 27.37
C THR A 128 -33.42 -10.37 28.42
N PRO A 129 -32.21 -10.96 28.51
CA PRO A 129 -31.58 -11.18 29.82
C PRO A 129 -30.02 -11.05 29.77
N PRO A 130 -29.29 -11.36 30.86
CA PRO A 130 -28.83 -10.45 31.89
C PRO A 130 -27.37 -10.01 31.74
N VAL A 131 -27.08 -8.86 32.34
CA VAL A 131 -25.75 -8.28 32.48
C VAL A 131 -24.86 -9.17 33.36
N ALA A 132 -23.72 -9.59 32.81
CA ALA A 132 -22.58 -10.07 33.58
C ALA A 132 -21.39 -9.17 33.26
N SER A 133 -20.91 -8.50 34.31
CA SER A 133 -19.80 -7.55 34.35
C SER A 133 -18.43 -8.20 34.21
N SER A 134 -17.59 -7.67 33.32
CA SER A 134 -16.12 -7.51 33.43
C SER A 134 -15.56 -7.40 32.01
N SER A 135 -14.70 -6.48 31.61
CA SER A 135 -14.01 -5.39 32.29
C SER A 135 -13.88 -4.28 31.25
N SER A 136 -14.34 -3.09 31.60
CA SER A 136 -14.19 -1.87 30.82
C SER A 136 -12.70 -1.54 30.67
N LEU A 137 -12.22 -1.49 29.43
CA LEU A 137 -10.97 -0.81 29.12
C LEU A 137 -11.09 0.64 29.64
N PRO A 138 -10.16 1.13 30.47
CA PRO A 138 -10.19 2.52 30.90
C PRO A 138 -10.03 3.42 29.68
N CYS A 139 -11.09 4.15 29.39
CA CYS A 139 -11.04 5.35 28.58
C CYS A 139 -10.44 6.42 29.48
N GLU A 140 -9.12 6.60 29.41
CA GLU A 140 -8.32 7.78 29.77
C GLU A 140 -6.86 7.32 29.94
N LEU A 141 -6.14 7.24 28.82
CA LEU A 141 -4.67 7.32 28.84
C LEU A 141 -4.35 8.80 28.70
N GLY A 142 -4.03 9.44 29.82
CA GLY A 142 -3.55 10.81 29.86
C GLY A 142 -2.27 10.99 29.05
N ASP A 143 -1.88 12.24 28.83
CA ASP A 143 -0.63 12.69 28.18
C ASP A 143 0.67 12.19 28.86
N GLU A 144 0.59 11.21 29.75
CA GLU A 144 1.74 10.69 30.47
C GLU A 144 2.55 9.71 29.62
N ARG A 145 3.85 10.00 29.57
CA ARG A 145 4.91 9.22 28.92
C ARG A 145 4.82 7.76 29.33
N PRO A 146 4.67 6.79 28.39
CA PRO A 146 4.84 5.37 28.71
C PRO A 146 6.24 5.15 29.29
N GLU A 147 6.37 4.38 30.37
CA GLU A 147 7.68 3.97 30.89
C GLU A 147 8.43 3.18 29.80
N ILE A 148 9.49 3.79 29.27
CA ILE A 148 10.35 3.24 28.21
C ILE A 148 11.27 2.21 28.87
N PRO A 149 11.11 0.89 28.61
CA PRO A 149 11.83 -0.15 29.36
C PRO A 149 13.34 -0.18 29.08
N ASP A 150 13.78 0.37 27.95
CA ASP A 150 15.18 0.40 27.52
C ASP A 150 15.53 1.85 27.09
N ASN A 151 16.45 2.51 27.79
CA ASN A 151 16.92 3.87 27.48
C ASN A 151 17.79 3.95 26.19
N ASP A 152 17.72 2.92 25.35
CA ASP A 152 18.40 2.86 24.07
C ASP A 152 17.36 3.07 22.95
N ASN A 153 17.38 4.28 22.37
CA ASN A 153 16.57 4.63 21.21
C ASN A 153 16.75 3.66 20.02
N SER A 154 17.81 2.83 20.01
CA SER A 154 18.01 1.76 19.02
C SER A 154 16.94 0.66 19.05
N SER A 155 16.15 0.59 20.13
CA SER A 155 15.13 -0.45 20.33
C SER A 155 13.75 -0.13 19.75
N TYR A 156 13.59 1.00 19.05
CA TYR A 156 12.29 1.42 18.52
C TYR A 156 12.26 1.52 16.99
N PHE A 157 11.11 1.16 16.43
CA PHE A 157 10.80 1.35 15.02
C PHE A 157 9.68 2.39 14.86
N VAL A 158 9.88 3.36 13.98
CA VAL A 158 8.88 4.35 13.59
C VAL A 158 8.21 3.86 12.31
N TRP A 159 7.12 3.13 12.45
CA TRP A 159 6.32 2.67 11.32
C TRP A 159 5.61 3.84 10.69
N PHE A 160 5.68 3.93 9.37
CA PHE A 160 5.28 5.12 8.63
C PHE A 160 4.76 4.72 7.26
N ASP A 161 3.65 5.33 6.86
CA ASP A 161 3.02 5.10 5.56
C ASP A 161 2.28 6.36 5.10
N LEU A 162 2.31 6.61 3.79
CA LEU A 162 1.69 7.76 3.15
C LEU A 162 0.72 7.32 2.07
N GLU A 163 -0.51 7.86 2.13
CA GLU A 163 -1.37 7.87 0.95
C GLU A 163 -1.10 9.12 0.13
N THR A 164 -0.93 8.95 -1.18
CA THR A 164 -0.52 10.03 -2.10
C THR A 164 -1.39 10.06 -3.35
N THR A 165 -1.30 11.15 -4.12
CA THR A 165 -1.98 11.26 -5.42
C THR A 165 -1.35 10.42 -6.52
N ASP A 166 -0.11 9.95 -6.32
CA ASP A 166 0.67 9.21 -7.31
C ASP A 166 1.87 8.48 -6.68
N ALA A 167 2.28 7.36 -7.27
CA ALA A 167 3.45 6.58 -6.82
C ALA A 167 4.61 6.54 -7.84
N ILE A 168 4.44 7.13 -9.02
CA ILE A 168 5.34 7.03 -10.17
C ILE A 168 5.83 8.41 -10.63
N ARG A 169 4.95 9.42 -10.62
CA ARG A 169 5.32 10.79 -11.01
C ARG A 169 6.41 11.39 -10.10
N PRO A 170 7.10 12.44 -10.58
CA PRO A 170 8.08 13.16 -9.76
C PRO A 170 7.51 13.55 -8.40
N PHE A 171 8.31 13.42 -7.35
CA PHE A 171 7.86 13.65 -5.97
C PHE A 171 7.38 15.09 -5.74
N GLU A 172 7.87 16.04 -6.54
CA GLU A 172 7.49 17.45 -6.52
C GLU A 172 6.07 17.70 -7.05
N GLU A 173 5.54 16.79 -7.87
CA GLU A 173 4.18 16.83 -8.45
C GLU A 173 3.19 15.95 -7.67
N THR A 174 3.68 15.18 -6.70
CA THR A 174 2.89 14.24 -5.90
C THR A 174 2.47 14.89 -4.60
N ARG A 175 1.17 14.88 -4.31
CA ARG A 175 0.61 15.39 -3.06
C ARG A 175 0.39 14.26 -2.04
N ILE A 176 0.68 14.52 -0.78
CA ILE A 176 0.36 13.63 0.35
C ILE A 176 -1.08 13.91 0.78
N LEU A 177 -1.88 12.86 1.00
CA LEU A 177 -3.30 12.94 1.37
C LEU A 177 -3.56 12.38 2.78
N GLU A 178 -2.77 11.39 3.20
CA GLU A 178 -2.81 10.82 4.54
C GLU A 178 -1.39 10.54 5.02
N VAL A 179 -1.14 10.78 6.31
CA VAL A 179 0.11 10.42 7.00
C VAL A 179 -0.27 9.59 8.20
N ALA A 180 0.25 8.37 8.29
CA ALA A 180 0.13 7.54 9.48
C ALA A 180 1.51 7.23 10.06
N VAL A 181 1.58 7.22 11.40
CA VAL A 181 2.79 6.87 12.14
C VAL A 181 2.44 6.02 13.35
N ARG A 182 3.21 4.98 13.62
CA ARG A 182 3.09 4.15 14.82
C ARG A 182 4.46 3.73 15.31
N ILE A 183 4.67 3.79 16.62
CA ILE A 183 5.93 3.32 17.22
C ILE A 183 5.74 1.89 17.76
N THR A 184 6.74 1.04 17.53
CA THR A 184 6.85 -0.26 18.19
C THR A 184 8.19 -0.41 18.88
N ASP A 185 8.24 -1.29 19.88
CA ASP A 185 9.51 -1.80 20.41
C ASP A 185 10.22 -2.74 19.41
N LYS A 186 11.37 -3.28 19.82
CA LYS A 186 12.21 -4.23 19.07
C LYS A 186 11.52 -5.56 18.75
N ASN A 187 10.43 -5.89 19.45
CA ASN A 187 9.63 -7.09 19.24
C ASN A 187 8.39 -6.82 18.37
N PHE A 188 8.31 -5.63 17.78
CA PHE A 188 7.20 -5.15 16.96
C PHE A 188 5.87 -5.05 17.73
N ILE A 189 5.94 -4.79 19.04
CA ILE A 189 4.78 -4.54 19.88
C ILE A 189 4.49 -3.03 19.86
N PRO A 190 3.29 -2.58 19.44
CA PRO A 190 2.92 -1.17 19.48
C PRO A 190 2.99 -0.60 20.89
N VAL A 191 3.61 0.56 21.04
CA VAL A 191 3.68 1.27 22.34
C VAL A 191 2.40 2.05 22.64
N ASP A 192 1.63 2.37 21.59
CA ASP A 192 0.32 3.01 21.66
C ASP A 192 -0.48 2.80 20.35
N ARG A 193 -1.50 3.62 20.12
CA ARG A 193 -2.37 3.56 18.92
C ARG A 193 -1.76 4.21 17.67
N GLY A 194 -0.67 4.94 17.79
CA GLY A 194 -0.13 5.79 16.74
C GLY A 194 -1.03 6.99 16.42
N LEU A 195 -0.72 7.64 15.31
CA LEU A 195 -1.47 8.77 14.75
C LEU A 195 -1.75 8.53 13.27
N SER A 196 -2.91 9.01 12.81
CA SER A 196 -3.22 9.14 11.39
C SER A 196 -3.93 10.46 11.16
N TYR A 197 -3.45 11.23 10.18
CA TYR A 197 -4.00 12.52 9.80
C TYR A 197 -4.15 12.63 8.29
N LEU A 198 -5.27 13.21 7.88
CA LEU A 198 -5.44 13.69 6.52
C LEU A 198 -4.68 15.00 6.33
N VAL A 199 -4.13 15.19 5.13
CA VAL A 199 -3.42 16.39 4.71
C VAL A 199 -4.26 17.14 3.69
N HIS A 200 -4.79 18.28 4.09
CA HIS A 200 -5.65 19.13 3.27
C HIS A 200 -4.84 20.15 2.48
N TRP A 201 -5.13 20.22 1.19
CA TRP A 201 -4.54 21.15 0.23
C TRP A 201 -5.47 22.34 -0.01
N PRO A 202 -4.93 23.50 -0.45
CA PRO A 202 -5.75 24.63 -0.88
C PRO A 202 -6.67 24.31 -2.07
N GLU A 203 -6.21 23.43 -2.97
CA GLU A 203 -6.98 22.97 -4.12
C GLU A 203 -8.22 22.17 -3.69
N SER A 204 -9.28 22.26 -4.49
CA SER A 204 -10.48 21.48 -4.27
C SER A 204 -10.20 19.98 -4.46
N ILE A 205 -10.97 19.12 -3.80
CA ILE A 205 -10.84 17.67 -3.96
C ILE A 205 -11.03 17.24 -5.42
N ASP A 206 -11.90 17.92 -6.17
CA ASP A 206 -12.13 17.64 -7.60
C ASP A 206 -10.90 17.95 -8.46
N GLU A 207 -10.14 18.99 -8.13
CA GLU A 207 -8.88 19.31 -8.80
C GLU A 207 -7.82 18.25 -8.48
N ILE A 208 -7.69 17.87 -7.21
CA ILE A 208 -6.73 16.84 -6.76
C ILE A 208 -7.04 15.48 -7.42
N ILE A 209 -8.32 15.09 -7.50
CA ILE A 209 -8.76 13.83 -8.13
C ILE A 209 -8.41 13.81 -9.62
N LYS A 210 -8.57 14.93 -10.35
CA LYS A 210 -8.25 15.01 -11.79
C LYS A 210 -6.78 14.74 -12.07
N GLU A 211 -5.91 14.98 -11.10
CA GLU A 211 -4.50 14.70 -11.23
C GLU A 211 -4.17 13.23 -10.95
N MET A 212 -5.03 12.46 -10.27
CA MET A 212 -4.74 11.07 -9.94
C MET A 212 -4.85 10.16 -11.18
N PRO A 213 -3.92 9.23 -11.39
CA PRO A 213 -4.14 8.12 -12.31
C PRO A 213 -5.37 7.31 -11.89
N GLU A 214 -6.10 6.75 -12.86
CA GLU A 214 -7.37 6.03 -12.61
C GLU A 214 -7.28 4.93 -11.54
N VAL A 215 -6.17 4.20 -11.54
CA VAL A 215 -5.91 3.14 -10.54
C VAL A 215 -5.80 3.70 -9.12
N VAL A 216 -5.11 4.83 -8.94
CA VAL A 216 -4.94 5.49 -7.64
C VAL A 216 -6.27 6.07 -7.17
N ARG A 217 -7.01 6.70 -8.10
CA ARG A 217 -8.34 7.21 -7.82
C ARG A 217 -9.27 6.10 -7.34
N THR A 218 -9.41 5.02 -8.11
CA THR A 218 -10.29 3.89 -7.76
C THR A 218 -9.94 3.30 -6.39
N MET A 219 -8.63 3.19 -6.10
CA MET A 219 -8.13 2.74 -4.81
C MET A 219 -8.60 3.64 -3.66
N HIS A 220 -8.46 4.96 -3.82
CA HIS A 220 -8.85 5.95 -2.81
C HIS A 220 -10.37 6.14 -2.66
N GLU A 221 -11.14 5.87 -3.72
CA GLU A 221 -12.61 5.80 -3.65
C GLU A 221 -13.03 4.56 -2.85
N THR A 222 -12.45 3.40 -3.16
CA THR A 222 -12.75 2.13 -2.50
C THR A 222 -12.35 2.13 -1.02
N SER A 223 -11.23 2.77 -0.68
CA SER A 223 -10.76 2.94 0.71
C SER A 223 -11.61 3.90 1.54
N GLY A 224 -12.44 4.71 0.87
CA GLY A 224 -13.17 5.81 1.47
C GLY A 224 -12.28 7.01 1.83
N LEU A 225 -11.01 7.03 1.41
CA LEU A 225 -10.11 8.15 1.67
C LEU A 225 -10.66 9.45 1.07
N ILE A 226 -11.13 9.41 -0.19
CA ILE A 226 -11.70 10.58 -0.87
C ILE A 226 -12.93 11.11 -0.14
N ASN A 227 -13.82 10.22 0.32
CA ASN A 227 -15.01 10.61 1.07
C ASN A 227 -14.62 11.27 2.39
N GLN A 228 -13.70 10.65 3.14
CA GLN A 228 -13.25 11.20 4.42
C GLN A 228 -12.51 12.54 4.25
N TYR A 229 -11.77 12.70 3.16
CA TYR A 229 -11.12 13.95 2.78
C TYR A 229 -12.15 15.06 2.53
N SER A 230 -13.16 14.77 1.73
CA SER A 230 -14.20 15.72 1.30
C SER A 230 -15.08 16.14 2.46
N GLU A 231 -15.51 15.19 3.29
CA GLU A 231 -16.41 15.41 4.42
C GLU A 231 -15.74 16.10 5.62
N ARG A 232 -14.41 16.24 5.60
CA ARG A 232 -13.68 16.85 6.72
C ARG A 232 -14.07 18.33 6.86
N PRO A 233 -14.64 18.75 8.02
CA PRO A 233 -14.99 20.14 8.25
C PRO A 233 -13.76 21.05 8.18
N GLU A 234 -13.90 22.22 7.58
CA GLU A 234 -12.80 23.17 7.35
C GLU A 234 -12.00 23.48 8.61
N LYS A 235 -12.69 23.75 9.73
CA LYS A 235 -12.07 23.98 11.05
C LYS A 235 -11.23 22.81 11.61
N LYS A 236 -11.35 21.61 11.03
CA LYS A 236 -10.62 20.38 11.40
C LYS A 236 -9.66 19.92 10.30
N ARG A 237 -9.50 20.69 9.22
CA ARG A 237 -8.53 20.43 8.16
C ARG A 237 -7.13 20.81 8.65
N LEU A 238 -6.14 20.01 8.25
CA LEU A 238 -4.74 20.24 8.61
C LEU A 238 -3.95 20.33 7.31
N ASN A 239 -3.17 21.39 7.14
CA ASN A 239 -2.19 21.43 6.07
C ASN A 239 -0.98 20.55 6.42
N LEU A 240 -0.03 20.42 5.49
CA LEU A 240 1.14 19.56 5.67
C LEU A 240 1.98 19.96 6.90
N GLU A 241 2.22 21.25 7.10
CA GLU A 241 3.02 21.74 8.23
C GLU A 241 2.39 21.39 9.59
N ASN A 242 1.06 21.55 9.72
CA ASN A 242 0.34 21.17 10.93
C ASN A 242 0.42 19.67 11.20
N VAL A 243 0.41 18.83 10.16
CA VAL A 243 0.57 17.39 10.30
C VAL A 243 2.00 17.04 10.69
N GLU A 244 2.99 17.65 10.04
CA GLU A 244 4.41 17.49 10.37
C GLU A 244 4.69 17.82 11.83
N ASP A 245 4.20 18.96 12.34
CA ASP A 245 4.41 19.38 13.71
C ASP A 245 3.82 18.39 14.72
N ARG A 246 2.66 17.78 14.40
CA ARG A 246 2.04 16.73 15.21
C ARG A 246 2.85 15.45 15.22
N VAL A 247 3.39 15.04 14.07
CA VAL A 247 4.27 13.88 13.95
C VAL A 247 5.56 14.12 14.74
N CYS A 248 6.20 15.28 14.57
CA CYS A 248 7.40 15.64 15.32
C CYS A 248 7.13 15.62 16.83
N ALA A 249 6.04 16.24 17.29
CA ALA A 249 5.66 16.24 18.69
C ALA A 249 5.41 14.82 19.22
N TYR A 250 4.81 13.94 18.41
CA TYR A 250 4.66 12.53 18.75
C TYR A 250 6.00 11.84 18.96
N LEU A 251 6.93 11.95 17.99
CA LEU A 251 8.27 11.36 18.13
C LEU A 251 9.02 11.89 19.37
N LYS A 252 8.91 13.20 19.67
CA LYS A 252 9.49 13.80 20.88
C LYS A 252 8.95 13.21 22.17
N ARG A 253 7.62 13.01 22.27
CA ARG A 253 7.00 12.38 23.46
C ARG A 253 7.53 10.97 23.72
N HIS A 254 7.98 10.27 22.69
CA HIS A 254 8.61 8.94 22.82
C HIS A 254 10.14 8.97 22.91
N GLY A 255 10.76 10.15 23.01
CA GLY A 255 12.22 10.29 23.09
C GLY A 255 12.96 10.04 21.77
N LEU A 256 12.25 9.96 20.64
CA LEU A 256 12.80 9.65 19.31
C LEU A 256 13.17 10.91 18.54
N GLU A 257 13.84 11.84 19.20
CA GLU A 257 14.21 13.14 18.63
C GLU A 257 15.39 13.06 17.66
N TYR A 258 16.18 11.98 17.75
CA TYR A 258 17.39 11.79 16.99
C TYR A 258 17.49 10.36 16.48
N SER A 259 17.78 10.21 15.19
CA SER A 259 18.08 8.93 14.53
C SER A 259 16.94 7.90 14.57
N ALA A 260 15.69 8.35 14.54
CA ALA A 260 14.54 7.45 14.53
C ALA A 260 14.50 6.64 13.22
N VAL A 261 14.53 5.30 13.31
CA VAL A 261 14.54 4.42 12.13
C VAL A 261 13.12 4.27 11.59
N MET A 262 12.91 4.77 10.38
CA MET A 262 11.63 4.65 9.69
C MET A 262 11.43 3.22 9.18
N ALA A 263 10.25 2.64 9.43
CA ALA A 263 9.91 1.26 9.18
C ALA A 263 8.64 1.15 8.34
N GLY A 264 8.56 0.13 7.47
CA GLY A 264 7.36 -0.10 6.67
C GLY A 264 7.61 -0.97 5.44
N ALA A 265 6.54 -1.27 4.71
CA ALA A 265 6.63 -1.97 3.44
C ALA A 265 6.86 -1.00 2.29
N GLY A 266 8.04 -1.05 1.66
CA GLY A 266 8.35 -0.14 0.55
C GLY A 266 8.65 1.29 1.01
N VAL A 267 8.96 1.43 2.31
CA VAL A 267 9.17 2.69 3.06
C VAL A 267 10.19 3.65 2.42
N SER A 268 11.02 3.17 1.51
CA SER A 268 11.91 4.02 0.70
C SER A 268 11.16 5.04 -0.16
N PHE A 269 9.94 4.75 -0.60
CA PHE A 269 9.07 5.72 -1.27
C PHE A 269 8.66 6.81 -0.29
N ASP A 270 8.12 6.44 0.87
CA ASP A 270 7.68 7.37 1.90
C ASP A 270 8.83 8.25 2.43
N ARG A 271 10.01 7.65 2.64
CA ARG A 271 11.20 8.39 3.07
C ARG A 271 11.59 9.44 2.03
N ARG A 272 11.50 9.11 0.74
CA ARG A 272 11.76 10.07 -0.35
C ARG A 272 10.65 11.11 -0.45
N MET A 273 9.39 10.78 -0.22
CA MET A 273 8.33 11.80 -0.12
C MET A 273 8.61 12.79 1.00
N VAL A 274 9.03 12.34 2.18
CA VAL A 274 9.40 13.22 3.31
C VAL A 274 10.57 14.15 2.96
N VAL A 275 11.58 13.65 2.23
CA VAL A 275 12.78 14.43 1.84
C VAL A 275 12.54 15.33 0.63
N SER A 276 11.91 14.79 -0.41
CA SER A 276 11.86 15.35 -1.77
C SER A 276 10.58 16.09 -2.10
N SER A 277 9.44 15.76 -1.47
CA SER A 277 8.19 16.42 -1.84
C SER A 277 8.29 17.93 -1.67
N ALA A 278 7.54 18.66 -2.49
CA ALA A 278 7.62 20.12 -2.71
C ALA A 278 7.42 21.00 -1.45
N GLN A 279 7.31 20.40 -0.28
CA GLN A 279 6.90 21.00 0.99
C GLN A 279 7.64 20.43 2.19
N TRP A 280 8.74 19.74 1.92
CA TRP A 280 9.87 19.50 2.80
C TRP A 280 9.49 19.44 4.27
N MET A 281 8.95 18.29 4.70
CA MET A 281 8.80 17.97 6.12
C MET A 281 10.19 17.90 6.80
N LYS A 282 10.86 19.06 6.88
CA LYS A 282 12.25 19.30 7.28
C LYS A 282 12.45 19.13 8.77
N LYS A 283 11.43 19.47 9.57
CA LYS A 283 11.44 19.26 11.01
C LYS A 283 11.45 17.76 11.26
N LEU A 284 10.61 17.01 10.54
CA LEU A 284 10.56 15.54 10.64
C LEU A 284 11.84 14.90 10.10
N ASP A 285 12.32 15.30 8.92
CA ASP A 285 13.53 14.74 8.30
C ASP A 285 14.76 14.79 9.22
N LYS A 286 14.92 15.87 9.99
CA LYS A 286 16.01 16.04 10.96
C LYS A 286 15.96 15.04 12.13
N MET A 287 14.79 14.51 12.44
CA MET A 287 14.60 13.55 13.53
C MET A 287 14.81 12.10 13.06
N LEU A 288 14.60 11.85 11.76
CA LEU A 288 14.69 10.53 11.16
C LEU A 288 16.13 10.14 10.86
N SER A 289 16.43 8.85 11.03
CA SER A 289 17.67 8.25 10.53
C SER A 289 17.69 8.27 9.00
N TYR A 290 18.90 8.21 8.44
CA TYR A 290 19.10 7.90 7.02
C TYR A 290 18.82 6.41 6.74
N GLN A 291 18.90 5.57 7.77
CA GLN A 291 18.60 4.14 7.68
C GLN A 291 17.09 3.90 7.75
N VAL A 292 16.64 2.86 7.05
CA VAL A 292 15.24 2.43 7.04
C VAL A 292 15.15 0.93 7.28
N PHE A 293 14.07 0.50 7.94
CA PHE A 293 13.69 -0.90 8.09
C PHE A 293 12.59 -1.24 7.08
N ASP A 294 12.97 -1.81 5.93
CA ASP A 294 12.02 -2.13 4.86
C ASP A 294 11.63 -3.62 4.84
N THR A 295 10.38 -3.92 5.19
CA THR A 295 9.87 -5.31 5.22
C THR A 295 9.85 -5.94 3.84
N THR A 296 9.77 -5.14 2.77
CA THR A 296 9.85 -5.65 1.39
C THR A 296 11.18 -6.32 1.12
N THR A 297 12.28 -5.82 1.68
CA THR A 297 13.61 -6.42 1.52
C THR A 297 13.59 -7.86 2.03
N ILE A 298 13.01 -8.07 3.21
CA ILE A 298 12.85 -9.40 3.82
C ILE A 298 11.91 -10.26 2.97
N TRP A 299 10.76 -9.73 2.53
CA TRP A 299 9.84 -10.43 1.64
C TRP A 299 10.54 -10.93 0.36
N HIS A 300 11.33 -10.06 -0.28
CA HIS A 300 12.08 -10.38 -1.50
C HIS A 300 13.11 -11.50 -1.26
N MET A 301 13.80 -11.48 -0.11
CA MET A 301 14.75 -12.52 0.32
C MET A 301 14.02 -13.85 0.56
N VAL A 302 12.96 -13.85 1.36
CA VAL A 302 12.21 -15.06 1.73
C VAL A 302 11.61 -15.72 0.50
N ARG A 303 10.95 -14.95 -0.36
CA ARG A 303 10.35 -15.44 -1.61
C ARG A 303 11.39 -16.17 -2.47
N ARG A 304 12.56 -15.57 -2.68
CA ARG A 304 13.62 -16.11 -3.56
C ARG A 304 14.34 -17.29 -2.93
N ARG A 305 14.66 -17.20 -1.64
CA ARG A 305 15.48 -18.21 -0.95
C ARG A 305 14.74 -19.52 -0.71
N TYR A 306 13.45 -19.43 -0.37
CA TYR A 306 12.65 -20.58 0.05
C TYR A 306 11.66 -21.05 -1.01
N ASN A 307 11.58 -20.37 -2.17
CA ASN A 307 10.59 -20.59 -3.23
C ASN A 307 9.15 -20.68 -2.68
N ARG A 308 8.90 -20.05 -1.54
CA ARG A 308 7.58 -19.94 -0.94
C ARG A 308 7.00 -18.61 -1.34
N HIS A 309 5.93 -18.69 -2.12
CA HIS A 309 5.12 -17.55 -2.46
C HIS A 309 4.03 -17.44 -1.40
N PRO A 310 4.12 -16.55 -0.40
CA PRO A 310 2.89 -16.04 0.18
C PRO A 310 2.16 -15.38 -1.00
N SER A 311 1.18 -16.09 -1.58
CA SER A 311 0.47 -15.76 -2.83
C SER A 311 -0.21 -14.39 -2.74
N LYS A 312 -0.42 -13.92 -1.52
CA LYS A 312 -0.67 -12.54 -1.15
C LYS A 312 0.32 -12.24 -0.03
N ARG A 313 0.92 -11.03 0.01
CA ARG A 313 1.55 -10.54 1.24
C ARG A 313 0.56 -10.74 2.39
N PHE A 314 1.02 -10.80 3.64
CA PHE A 314 0.16 -10.98 4.83
C PHE A 314 -0.75 -9.76 5.12
N LYS A 315 -1.29 -9.17 4.05
CA LYS A 315 -2.24 -8.09 4.02
C LYS A 315 -3.55 -8.58 4.61
N GLY A 316 -4.07 -7.82 5.56
CA GLY A 316 -5.40 -7.99 6.11
C GLY A 316 -6.47 -7.63 5.08
N LYS A 317 -7.65 -7.21 5.55
CA LYS A 317 -8.64 -6.59 4.67
C LYS A 317 -7.99 -5.32 4.09
N CYS A 318 -7.66 -5.36 2.81
CA CYS A 318 -6.95 -4.31 2.08
C CYS A 318 -7.85 -3.06 2.03
N ALA A 319 -7.74 -2.21 3.04
CA ALA A 319 -8.48 -0.95 3.09
C ALA A 319 -7.73 0.17 2.35
N HIS A 320 -6.45 0.00 1.97
CA HIS A 320 -5.64 1.07 1.36
C HIS A 320 -5.73 2.37 2.17
N ARG A 321 -5.46 2.21 3.47
CA ARG A 321 -5.44 3.26 4.47
C ARG A 321 -4.12 3.16 5.20
N ALA A 322 -3.45 4.29 5.38
CA ALA A 322 -2.06 4.29 5.83
C ALA A 322 -1.84 3.56 7.17
N MET A 323 -2.75 3.71 8.14
CA MET A 323 -2.64 3.00 9.43
C MET A 323 -2.87 1.49 9.31
N ASP A 324 -3.75 1.06 8.41
CA ASP A 324 -4.00 -0.37 8.17
C ASP A 324 -2.80 -1.01 7.47
N ASP A 325 -2.20 -0.31 6.51
CA ASP A 325 -0.99 -0.76 5.79
C ASP A 325 0.23 -0.81 6.74
N ILE A 326 0.35 0.11 7.70
CA ILE A 326 1.30 0.02 8.82
C ILE A 326 1.07 -1.26 9.64
N ASN A 327 -0.17 -1.55 10.03
CA ASN A 327 -0.49 -2.72 10.85
C ASN A 327 -0.18 -4.02 10.11
N ASP A 328 -0.42 -4.05 8.81
CA ASP A 328 -0.07 -5.17 7.95
C ASP A 328 1.45 -5.34 7.84
N SER A 329 2.20 -4.24 7.74
CA SER A 329 3.66 -4.25 7.71
C SER A 329 4.27 -4.73 9.05
N ILE A 330 3.74 -4.29 10.19
CA ILE A 330 4.12 -4.77 11.53
C ILE A 330 3.90 -6.28 11.64
N ARG A 331 2.72 -6.74 11.20
CA ARG A 331 2.38 -8.17 11.22
C ARG A 331 3.31 -8.98 10.32
N GLU A 332 3.61 -8.48 9.12
CA GLU A 332 4.56 -9.08 8.18
C GLU A 332 5.96 -9.22 8.81
N ALA A 333 6.46 -8.16 9.47
CA ALA A 333 7.76 -8.21 10.14
C ALA A 333 7.79 -9.21 11.29
N LYS A 334 6.74 -9.26 12.12
CA LYS A 334 6.62 -10.25 13.20
C LYS A 334 6.64 -11.68 12.66
N ILE A 335 5.88 -11.95 11.60
CA ILE A 335 5.86 -13.28 10.96
C ILE A 335 7.26 -13.64 10.45
N TYR A 336 7.97 -12.72 9.81
CA TYR A 336 9.32 -13.01 9.35
C TYR A 336 10.31 -13.21 10.49
N ALA A 337 10.24 -12.40 11.55
CA ALA A 337 11.05 -12.59 12.76
C ALA A 337 10.91 -14.01 13.33
N ASP A 338 9.67 -14.50 13.42
CA ASP A 338 9.39 -15.83 13.97
C ASP A 338 9.74 -16.98 13.00
N LEU A 339 9.56 -16.76 11.69
CA LEU A 339 9.68 -17.82 10.69
C LEU A 339 11.09 -18.02 10.14
N VAL A 340 11.85 -16.94 9.92
CA VAL A 340 13.11 -17.00 9.13
C VAL A 340 14.37 -16.59 9.90
N PHE A 341 14.25 -15.87 11.02
CA PHE A 341 15.39 -15.48 11.83
C PHE A 341 15.63 -16.45 12.98
N LYS A 342 16.89 -16.61 13.37
CA LYS A 342 17.25 -17.42 14.55
C LYS A 342 16.79 -16.70 15.81
N LYS A 343 16.31 -17.46 16.80
CA LYS A 343 16.01 -16.90 18.12
C LYS A 343 17.32 -16.45 18.80
N PRO A 344 17.28 -15.45 19.71
CA PRO A 344 18.45 -15.00 20.46
C PRO A 344 19.28 -16.12 21.09
N LYS A 345 18.61 -17.12 21.69
CA LYS A 345 19.27 -18.29 22.30
C LYS A 345 20.00 -19.20 21.31
N ASP A 346 19.64 -19.15 20.03
CA ASP A 346 20.20 -19.99 18.96
C ASP A 346 21.31 -19.25 18.16
N LEU A 347 21.55 -17.97 18.48
CA LEU A 347 22.60 -17.16 17.86
C LEU A 347 23.99 -17.56 18.40
N LYS A 348 24.88 -17.92 17.49
CA LYS A 348 26.29 -18.20 17.78
C LYS A 348 27.16 -17.19 17.05
N TRP A 349 27.57 -16.13 17.74
CA TRP A 349 28.47 -15.12 17.18
C TRP A 349 29.89 -15.71 17.00
N PRO A 350 30.54 -15.48 15.84
CA PRO A 350 31.94 -15.83 15.65
C PRO A 350 32.81 -15.21 16.74
N ALA A 351 33.82 -15.94 17.23
CA ALA A 351 34.66 -15.50 18.34
C ALA A 351 35.32 -14.12 18.10
N MET A 352 35.63 -13.79 16.84
CA MET A 352 36.21 -12.50 16.44
C MET A 352 35.30 -11.27 16.63
N TYR A 353 34.02 -11.47 16.97
CA TYR A 353 33.05 -10.39 17.23
C TYR A 353 32.54 -10.37 18.68
N LYS A 354 33.10 -11.21 19.57
CA LYS A 354 32.64 -11.30 20.97
C LYS A 354 33.07 -10.13 21.85
N ASP A 355 34.16 -9.44 21.50
CA ASP A 355 34.76 -8.40 22.36
C ASP A 355 34.14 -7.00 22.17
N GLY A 356 33.00 -6.88 21.49
CA GLY A 356 32.37 -5.59 21.15
C GLY A 356 30.85 -5.57 21.19
N ILE A 357 30.21 -6.48 21.93
CA ILE A 357 28.76 -6.49 22.20
C ILE A 357 28.52 -6.20 23.67
#